data_AF-A0A2N5HVQ8-F1
#
_entry.id   AF-A0A2N5HVQ8-F1
#
_cell.length_a   1.000
_cell.length_b   1.000
_cell.length_c   1.000
_cell.angle_alpha   90.00
_cell.angle_beta   90.00
_cell.angle_gamma   90.00
#
_symmetry.space_group_name_H-M   'P 1'
#
loop_
_entity.id
_entity.type
_entity.pdbx_description
1 polymer ?
#
loop_
_entity_poly.entity_id
_entity_poly.type
_entity_poly.pdbx_seq_one_letter_code
_entity_poly.pdbx_strand_id
1 'polypeptide(L)'
;MKYMILKSKKRNQKYRYKIVETIEASSLEVASDLVFKKFRKERNKENGETYIIVPFSKNLYAHKNRIPSLDGVPYCVVQYLVP
;
A
#
# COMPACT_ATOMS: atom_id res chain seq x y z
N MET A 1 -15.68 -1.33 -4.71
CA MET A 1 -14.61 -2.33 -4.94
C MET A 1 -13.68 -2.34 -3.74
N LYS A 2 -13.02 -3.47 -3.44
CA LYS A 2 -12.10 -3.59 -2.31
C LYS A 2 -10.65 -3.48 -2.78
N TYR A 3 -9.85 -2.74 -2.03
CA TYR A 3 -8.42 -2.53 -2.27
C TYR A 3 -7.62 -2.93 -1.03
N MET A 4 -6.38 -3.36 -1.24
CA MET A 4 -5.41 -3.67 -0.18
C MET A 4 -4.35 -2.59 -0.15
N ILE A 5 -4.02 -2.15 1.05
CA ILE A 5 -2.96 -1.18 1.31
C ILE A 5 -1.75 -1.95 1.82
N LEU A 6 -0.66 -1.87 1.07
CA LEU A 6 0.60 -2.53 1.35
C LEU A 6 1.59 -1.50 1.86
N LYS A 7 2.23 -1.75 3.00
CA LYS A 7 3.40 -0.97 3.43
C LYS A 7 4.65 -1.66 2.93
N SER A 8 5.48 -0.93 2.20
CA SER A 8 6.81 -1.41 1.84
C SER A 8 7.72 -1.33 3.08
N LYS A 9 8.52 -2.37 3.30
CA LYS A 9 9.65 -2.34 4.23
C LYS A 9 10.90 -2.75 3.48
N LYS A 10 11.90 -1.87 3.46
CA LYS A 10 13.24 -2.18 2.97
C LYS A 10 13.96 -3.01 4.03
N ARG A 11 14.25 -4.27 3.76
CA ARG A 11 15.09 -5.12 4.62
C ARG A 11 16.07 -5.89 3.73
N ASN A 12 17.37 -5.71 3.95
CA ASN A 12 18.45 -6.38 3.22
C ASN A 12 18.29 -6.29 1.69
N GLN A 13 18.14 -5.07 1.15
CA GLN A 13 18.04 -4.78 -0.29
C GLN A 13 16.87 -5.43 -1.05
N LYS A 14 15.95 -6.13 -0.36
CA LYS A 14 14.72 -6.66 -0.95
C LYS A 14 13.52 -5.89 -0.42
N TYR A 15 12.66 -5.41 -1.33
CA TYR A 15 11.37 -4.84 -0.95
C TYR A 15 10.47 -5.98 -0.50
N ARG A 16 9.98 -5.91 0.74
CA ARG A 16 8.91 -6.77 1.22
C ARG A 16 7.68 -5.91 1.46
N TYR A 17 6.55 -6.41 0.99
CA TYR A 17 5.26 -5.77 1.21
C TYR A 17 4.50 -6.50 2.30
N LYS A 18 3.92 -5.73 3.23
CA LYS A 18 3.00 -6.25 4.23
C LYS A 18 1.65 -5.55 4.04
N ILE A 19 0.57 -6.31 4.05
CA ILE A 19 -0.78 -5.73 4.09
C ILE A 19 -0.95 -5.05 5.45
N VAL A 20 -1.23 -3.75 5.44
CA VAL A 20 -1.55 -2.99 6.65
C VAL A 20 -3.05 -2.87 6.85
N GLU A 21 -3.81 -2.74 5.77
CA GLU A 21 -5.25 -2.52 5.83
C GLU A 21 -5.92 -2.85 4.49
N THR A 22 -7.25 -2.91 4.48
CA THR A 22 -8.07 -2.93 3.27
C THR A 22 -9.09 -1.80 3.29
N ILE A 23 -9.35 -1.20 2.14
CA ILE A 23 -10.29 -0.09 1.99
C ILE A 23 -11.29 -0.39 0.88
N GLU A 24 -12.51 0.15 1.01
CA GLU A 24 -13.48 0.15 -0.07
C GLU A 24 -13.47 1.50 -0.79
N ALA A 25 -13.46 1.46 -2.12
CA ALA A 25 -13.51 2.63 -2.97
C ALA A 25 -14.18 2.31 -4.31
N SER A 26 -14.64 3.33 -5.01
CA SER A 26 -15.19 3.21 -6.37
C SER A 26 -14.12 2.94 -7.42
N SER A 27 -12.90 3.48 -7.25
CA SER A 27 -11.77 3.29 -8.16
C SER A 27 -10.42 3.30 -7.42
N LEU A 28 -9.33 2.99 -8.14
CA LEU A 28 -7.97 2.99 -7.60
C LEU A 28 -7.51 4.41 -7.24
N GLU A 29 -7.92 5.40 -8.04
CA GLU A 29 -7.65 6.82 -7.83
C GLU A 29 -8.32 7.31 -6.55
N VAL A 30 -9.59 6.95 -6.34
CA VAL A 30 -10.33 7.30 -5.13
C VAL A 30 -9.72 6.59 -3.91
N ALA A 31 -9.31 5.33 -4.04
CA ALA A 31 -8.59 4.63 -2.98
C ALA A 31 -7.28 5.37 -2.62
N SER A 32 -6.53 5.82 -3.63
CA SER A 32 -5.29 6.58 -3.44
C SER A 32 -5.49 7.89 -2.69
N ASP A 33 -6.49 8.67 -3.09
CA ASP A 33 -6.83 9.94 -2.42
C ASP A 33 -7.26 9.72 -0.95
N LEU A 34 -8.09 8.72 -0.68
CA LEU A 34 -8.50 8.38 0.69
C LEU A 34 -7.31 7.99 1.56
N VAL A 35 -6.43 7.17 1.01
CA VAL A 35 -5.21 6.70 1.67
C VAL A 35 -4.26 7.87 1.95
N PHE A 36 -4.03 8.75 0.98
CA PHE A 36 -3.24 9.97 1.16
C PHE A 36 -3.81 10.88 2.26
N LYS A 37 -5.12 11.13 2.25
CA LYS A 37 -5.80 11.95 3.26
C LYS A 37 -5.73 11.35 4.67
N LYS A 38 -5.88 10.03 4.78
CA LYS A 38 -5.75 9.31 6.05
C LYS A 38 -4.32 9.43 6.60
N PHE A 39 -3.34 9.21 5.73
CA PHE A 39 -1.93 9.24 6.07
C PHE A 39 -1.41 10.63 6.44
N ARG A 40 -1.86 11.70 5.78
CA ARG A 40 -1.48 13.07 6.16
C ARG A 40 -1.78 13.41 7.63
N LYS A 41 -2.73 12.70 8.26
CA LYS A 41 -3.15 12.91 9.65
C LYS A 41 -2.36 12.08 10.68
N GLU A 42 -1.56 11.11 10.26
CA GLU A 42 -0.78 10.26 11.17
C GLU A 42 0.53 10.95 11.59
N ARG A 43 0.81 10.98 12.91
CA ARG A 43 1.95 11.72 13.48
C ARG A 43 3.29 10.97 13.47
N ASN A 44 3.32 9.68 13.11
CA ASN A 44 4.50 8.81 13.24
C ASN A 44 4.91 8.17 11.91
N LYS A 45 5.17 8.99 10.87
CA LYS A 45 5.68 8.49 9.58
C LYS A 45 7.16 8.73 9.42
N GLU A 46 7.83 7.73 8.84
CA GLU A 46 9.23 7.87 8.46
C GLU A 46 9.33 8.55 7.08
N ASN A 47 10.34 9.41 6.89
CA ASN A 47 10.58 10.00 5.59
C ASN A 47 10.88 8.91 4.54
N GLY A 48 10.21 8.97 3.38
CA GLY A 48 10.33 7.97 2.32
C GLY A 48 9.46 6.73 2.53
N GLU A 49 8.64 6.68 3.58
CA GLU A 49 7.71 5.58 3.82
C GLU A 49 6.71 5.46 2.66
N THR A 50 6.70 4.28 2.03
CA THR A 50 5.96 4.05 0.79
C THR A 50 4.86 3.01 0.99
N TYR A 51 3.67 3.38 0.57
CA TYR A 51 2.48 2.55 0.54
C TYR A 51 2.09 2.24 -0.90
N ILE A 52 1.63 1.02 -1.14
CA ILE A 52 1.17 0.55 -2.44
C ILE A 52 -0.27 0.09 -2.31
N ILE A 53 -1.12 0.56 -3.20
CA ILE A 53 -2.54 0.27 -3.21
C ILE A 53 -2.81 -0.61 -4.41
N VAL A 54 -3.40 -1.78 -4.17
CA VAL A 54 -3.71 -2.77 -5.21
C VAL A 54 -5.16 -3.23 -5.07
N PRO A 55 -5.83 -3.66 -6.15
CA PRO A 55 -7.10 -4.35 -6.05
C PRO A 55 -7.01 -5.56 -5.11
N PHE A 56 -8.07 -5.81 -4.35
CA PHE A 56 -8.11 -6.95 -3.44
C PHE A 56 -7.96 -8.27 -4.20
N SER A 57 -7.02 -9.09 -3.75
CA SER A 57 -6.78 -10.44 -4.27
C SER A 57 -6.70 -11.40 -3.11
N LYS A 58 -7.55 -12.44 -3.14
CA LYS A 58 -7.55 -13.50 -2.12
C LYS A 58 -6.18 -14.18 -2.00
N ASN A 59 -5.48 -14.35 -3.13
CA ASN A 59 -4.14 -14.95 -3.16
C ASN A 59 -3.10 -14.07 -2.47
N LEU A 60 -3.07 -12.77 -2.75
CA LEU A 60 -2.14 -11.85 -2.08
C LEU A 60 -2.47 -11.74 -0.58
N TYR A 61 -3.76 -11.76 -0.23
CA TYR A 61 -4.21 -11.73 1.16
C TYR A 61 -3.82 -12.99 1.95
N ALA A 62 -3.86 -14.17 1.32
CA ALA A 62 -3.36 -15.41 1.92
C ALA A 62 -1.85 -15.32 2.25
N HIS A 63 -1.09 -14.57 1.44
CA HIS A 63 0.34 -14.30 1.65
C HIS A 63 0.64 -12.93 2.30
N LYS A 64 -0.27 -12.43 3.15
CA LYS A 64 -0.23 -11.08 3.77
C LYS A 64 1.11 -10.60 4.36
N ASN A 65 1.98 -11.54 4.75
CA ASN A 65 3.28 -11.27 5.38
C ASN A 65 4.47 -11.33 4.40
N ARG A 66 4.26 -11.81 3.17
CA ARG A 66 5.32 -12.03 2.18
C ARG A 66 4.73 -12.05 0.77
N ILE A 67 4.23 -10.91 0.34
CA ILE A 67 3.69 -10.76 -1.01
C ILE A 67 4.86 -10.81 -2.02
N PRO A 68 4.76 -11.63 -3.08
CA PRO A 68 5.74 -11.67 -4.17
C PRO A 68 5.73 -10.36 -5.00
N SER A 69 6.47 -10.35 -6.11
CA SER A 69 6.46 -9.22 -7.05
C SER A 69 5.03 -8.89 -7.50
N LEU A 70 4.75 -7.59 -7.68
CA LEU A 70 3.44 -7.09 -8.13
C LEU A 70 3.35 -6.98 -9.66
N ASP A 71 4.13 -7.79 -10.39
CA ASP A 71 4.19 -7.75 -11.85
C ASP A 71 2.80 -7.99 -12.47
N GLY A 72 2.37 -7.07 -13.34
CA GLY A 72 1.08 -7.13 -14.03
C GLY A 72 -0.14 -6.76 -13.16
N VAL A 73 0.05 -6.39 -11.89
CA VAL A 73 -1.04 -5.91 -11.04
C VAL A 73 -1.15 -4.39 -11.17
N PRO A 74 -2.31 -3.81 -11.49
CA PRO A 74 -2.48 -2.37 -11.46
C PRO A 74 -2.34 -1.88 -10.01
N TYR A 75 -1.45 -0.92 -9.78
CA TYR A 75 -1.18 -0.39 -8.46
C TYR A 75 -1.00 1.13 -8.47
N CYS A 76 -1.28 1.75 -7.33
CA CYS A 76 -0.94 3.14 -7.08
C CYS A 76 0.08 3.21 -5.93
N VAL A 77 1.03 4.13 -6.01
CA VAL A 77 2.05 4.34 -4.99
C VAL A 77 1.80 5.67 -4.29
N VAL A 78 1.74 5.62 -2.96
CA VAL A 78 1.66 6.80 -2.11
C VAL A 78 2.90 6.82 -1.25
N GLN A 79 3.79 7.79 -1.49
CA GLN A 79 5.00 7.98 -0.71
C GLN A 79 4.84 9.18 0.21
N TYR A 80 5.18 9.01 1.48
CA TYR A 80 5.31 10.11 2.41
C TYR A 80 6.71 10.72 2.27
N LEU A 81 6.76 11.99 1.92
CA LEU A 81 7.98 12.79 1.88
C LEU A 81 7.80 13.95 2.86
N VAL A 82 8.75 14.11 3.77
CA VAL A 82 8.84 15.34 4.57
C VAL A 82 9.25 16.47 3.62
N PRO A 83 8.55 17.62 3.63
CA PRO A 83 8.93 18.78 2.82
C PRO A 83 10.30 19.33 3.18
#